data_AF-J1F869-F1
#
_entry.id   AF-J1F869-F1
#
_cell.length_a   1.000
_cell.length_b   1.000
_cell.length_c   1.000
_cell.angle_alpha   90.00
_cell.angle_beta   90.00
_cell.angle_gamma   90.00
#
_symmetry.space_group_name_H-M   'P 1'
#
loop_
_entity.id
_entity.type
_entity.pdbx_description
1 polymer ?
#
loop_
_entity_poly.entity_id
_entity_poly.type
_entity_poly.pdbx_seq_one_letter_code
_entity_poly.pdbx_strand_id
1 'polypeptide(L)'
;MNDTFYTSLIGAKTFSKAIDIVGHNISNSNLAGYRAKSVEFSNIFTQNLNASGGGAVSSQKEYGSQIQTSVMSQRQGALTTTDSTFDLAIEGNGWFGLQTADGTVAYTRNGGFNIDKERYLVDYSGQYVTGTMANNIVFNADATNNRLTNVVSELDLGVPTNQTKLRLPNMLTYPKKVTDEVTITGNLGTADEERKFSSTLVSSADEVNTVSVTMVKSATQPTVGSSWDAVATVTNADGTVTFDKKSGTLVFDGNGRIKSSTMPSVSNDGNRVSLNFGKGSAGLQANDSADVAFTIAKNGNPEGELSTYGVMQNGDIVALFDNGFKTVVAKVAIYHFHNEQGLQDVGASFYRDTTASGEPIFYRDDAGELITTEGLVLEHSLEESNIDNATALSSLMILQKAFDASSRALKAGDDMIKQALSMDA
;
A
#
# COMPACT_ATOMS: atom_id res chain seq x y z
N MET A 1 11.79 -31.50 51.96
CA MET A 1 12.71 -30.35 51.89
C MET A 1 13.36 -30.17 50.53
N ASN A 2 13.73 -31.25 49.81
CA ASN A 2 14.24 -31.13 48.43
C ASN A 2 13.25 -30.41 47.49
N ASP A 3 11.94 -30.67 47.65
CA ASP A 3 10.89 -30.05 46.83
C ASP A 3 10.82 -28.53 46.96
N THR A 4 11.00 -27.97 48.17
CA THR A 4 10.96 -26.52 48.41
C THR A 4 12.12 -25.81 47.71
N PHE A 5 13.28 -26.48 47.63
CA PHE A 5 14.44 -25.99 46.90
C PHE A 5 14.18 -26.00 45.40
N TYR A 6 13.63 -27.09 44.86
CA TYR A 6 13.28 -27.19 43.44
C TYR A 6 12.21 -26.19 43.02
N THR A 7 11.11 -26.03 43.78
CA THR A 7 10.05 -25.09 43.44
C THR A 7 10.51 -23.63 43.52
N SER A 8 11.34 -23.28 44.52
CA SER A 8 11.91 -21.94 44.65
C SER A 8 12.92 -21.63 43.54
N LEU A 9 13.76 -22.61 43.15
CA LEU A 9 14.70 -22.47 42.04
C LEU A 9 14.00 -22.32 40.69
N ILE A 10 12.96 -23.12 40.45
CA ILE A 10 12.12 -23.04 39.26
C ILE A 10 11.43 -21.68 39.19
N GLY A 11 10.81 -21.23 40.29
CA GLY A 11 10.18 -19.90 40.37
C GLY A 11 11.17 -18.78 40.06
N ALA A 12 12.36 -18.79 40.68
CA ALA A 12 13.39 -17.79 40.43
C ALA A 12 13.85 -17.77 38.95
N LYS A 13 14.06 -18.94 38.32
CA LYS A 13 14.42 -19.02 36.89
C LYS A 13 13.30 -18.52 35.99
N THR A 14 12.06 -18.89 36.30
CA THR A 14 10.86 -18.46 35.56
C THR A 14 10.69 -16.94 35.65
N PHE A 15 10.79 -16.34 36.84
CA PHE A 15 10.72 -14.89 37.00
C PHE A 15 11.90 -14.16 36.35
N SER A 16 13.12 -14.72 36.37
CA SER A 16 14.26 -14.14 35.66
C SER A 16 13.99 -14.04 34.14
N LYS A 17 13.51 -15.12 33.52
CA LYS A 17 13.15 -15.08 32.09
C LYS A 17 12.00 -14.11 31.80
N ALA A 18 11.04 -13.99 32.71
CA ALA A 18 9.94 -13.04 32.55
C ALA A 18 10.45 -11.58 32.65
N ILE A 19 11.38 -11.31 33.56
CA ILE A 19 12.09 -10.02 33.66
C ILE A 19 12.82 -9.72 32.35
N ASP A 20 13.50 -10.70 31.75
CA ASP A 20 14.21 -10.52 30.48
C ASP A 20 13.25 -10.13 29.35
N ILE A 21 12.09 -10.79 29.25
CA ILE A 21 11.07 -10.49 28.22
C ILE A 21 10.52 -9.07 28.41
N VAL A 22 10.18 -8.68 29.63
CA VAL A 22 9.71 -7.32 29.92
C VAL A 22 10.81 -6.28 29.68
N GLY A 23 12.06 -6.60 30.01
CA GLY A 23 13.23 -5.77 29.72
C GLY A 23 13.44 -5.57 28.22
N HIS A 24 13.30 -6.64 27.43
CA HIS A 24 13.33 -6.55 25.96
C HIS A 24 12.19 -5.69 25.42
N ASN A 25 10.98 -5.82 25.95
CA ASN A 25 9.88 -4.93 25.56
C ASN A 25 10.28 -3.48 25.83
N ILE A 26 10.63 -3.13 27.07
CA ILE A 26 10.98 -1.74 27.44
C ILE A 26 12.11 -1.18 26.57
N SER A 27 13.14 -1.97 26.28
CA SER A 27 14.27 -1.55 25.43
C SER A 27 13.86 -1.28 23.98
N ASN A 28 12.82 -1.93 23.48
CA ASN A 28 12.33 -1.80 22.11
C ASN A 28 11.05 -0.93 22.02
N SER A 29 10.71 -0.21 23.08
CA SER A 29 9.52 0.66 23.12
C SER A 29 9.58 1.83 22.10
N ASN A 30 10.78 2.22 21.66
CA ASN A 30 10.96 3.27 20.66
C ASN A 30 11.17 2.72 19.23
N LEU A 31 11.20 1.40 19.05
CA LEU A 31 11.33 0.83 17.71
C LEU A 31 9.98 0.84 17.01
N ALA A 32 9.93 1.45 15.82
CA ALA A 32 8.76 1.39 14.96
C ALA A 32 8.42 -0.06 14.60
N GLY A 33 7.13 -0.38 14.60
CA GLY A 33 6.60 -1.69 14.27
C GLY A 33 6.92 -2.81 15.27
N TYR A 34 7.45 -2.49 16.46
CA TYR A 34 7.75 -3.51 17.46
C TYR A 34 6.47 -4.06 18.11
N ARG A 35 6.37 -5.39 18.23
CA ARG A 35 5.28 -6.07 18.94
C ARG A 35 5.76 -6.58 20.30
N ALA A 36 5.17 -6.05 21.36
CA ALA A 36 5.35 -6.49 22.74
C ALA A 36 5.06 -7.97 22.90
N LYS A 37 5.85 -8.66 23.73
CA LYS A 37 5.59 -10.04 24.11
C LYS A 37 5.08 -10.13 25.53
N SER A 38 3.96 -10.82 25.75
CA SER A 38 3.50 -11.19 27.10
C SER A 38 4.06 -12.53 27.51
N VAL A 39 4.18 -12.76 28.82
CA VAL A 39 4.67 -14.01 29.39
C VAL A 39 3.48 -14.77 29.96
N GLU A 40 3.29 -16.01 29.51
CA GLU A 40 2.24 -16.89 30.04
C GLU A 40 2.85 -17.95 30.95
N PHE A 41 2.30 -18.08 32.16
CA PHE A 41 2.75 -19.03 33.17
C PHE A 41 1.84 -20.25 33.21
N SER A 42 2.42 -21.41 33.48
CA SER A 42 1.69 -22.67 33.65
C SER A 42 2.29 -23.50 34.78
N ASN A 43 1.47 -24.33 35.41
CA ASN A 43 1.93 -25.24 36.46
C ASN A 43 2.62 -26.47 35.85
N ILE A 44 3.67 -26.98 36.51
CA ILE A 44 4.48 -28.07 35.94
C ILE A 44 3.81 -29.44 36.21
N PHE A 45 3.31 -29.68 37.43
CA PHE A 45 2.60 -30.89 37.83
C PHE A 45 1.71 -30.66 39.04
N THR A 46 0.53 -31.30 39.05
CA THR A 46 -0.29 -31.56 40.25
C THR A 46 -0.24 -33.05 40.54
N GLN A 47 0.28 -33.45 41.71
CA GLN A 47 0.18 -34.84 42.18
C GLN A 47 -1.01 -34.93 43.15
N ASN A 48 -2.02 -35.73 42.80
CA ASN A 48 -3.10 -36.09 43.71
C ASN A 48 -2.54 -37.01 44.79
N LEU A 49 -2.43 -36.55 46.04
CA LEU A 49 -1.87 -37.35 47.14
C LEU A 49 -2.85 -38.41 47.69
N ASN A 50 -4.15 -38.29 47.41
CA ASN A 50 -5.16 -39.29 47.77
C ASN A 50 -6.30 -39.31 46.74
N ALA A 51 -6.47 -40.44 46.06
CA ALA A 51 -7.66 -40.76 45.26
C ALA A 51 -8.41 -41.99 45.82
N SER A 52 -8.32 -42.23 47.13
CA SER A 52 -9.11 -43.27 47.80
C SER A 52 -10.23 -42.64 48.63
N GLY A 53 -11.42 -42.54 48.02
CA GLY A 53 -12.68 -42.34 48.73
C GLY A 53 -13.32 -40.96 48.55
N GLY A 54 -14.13 -40.81 47.49
CA GLY A 54 -15.42 -40.09 47.44
C GLY A 54 -15.64 -38.72 48.11
N GLY A 55 -14.62 -38.02 48.60
CA GLY A 55 -14.74 -36.70 49.22
C GLY A 55 -14.62 -35.58 48.19
N ALA A 56 -15.40 -34.51 48.37
CA ALA A 56 -15.44 -33.32 47.50
C ALA A 56 -14.15 -32.46 47.50
N VAL A 57 -13.06 -32.94 48.11
CA VAL A 57 -11.79 -32.22 48.24
C VAL A 57 -10.63 -33.20 48.03
N SER A 58 -9.82 -32.95 47.00
CA SER A 58 -8.59 -33.70 46.73
C SER A 58 -7.38 -32.93 47.25
N SER A 59 -6.55 -33.55 48.10
CA SER A 59 -5.25 -32.99 48.46
C SER A 59 -4.31 -33.08 47.26
N GLN A 60 -4.03 -31.95 46.64
CA GLN A 60 -3.08 -31.82 45.53
C GLN A 60 -1.80 -31.15 46.00
N LYS A 61 -0.66 -31.65 45.52
CA LYS A 61 0.64 -31.00 45.67
C LYS A 61 1.12 -30.51 44.32
N GLU A 62 1.40 -29.22 44.25
CA GLU A 62 1.84 -28.52 43.04
C GLU A 62 3.37 -28.37 43.03
N TYR A 63 4.00 -28.66 41.89
CA TYR A 63 5.46 -28.66 41.71
C TYR A 63 6.01 -27.36 41.08
N GLY A 64 5.36 -26.22 41.34
CA GLY A 64 5.81 -24.90 40.88
C GLY A 64 5.32 -24.54 39.48
N SER A 65 5.82 -23.41 38.94
CA SER A 65 5.40 -22.83 37.67
C SER A 65 6.55 -22.64 36.67
N GLN A 66 6.24 -22.82 35.39
CA GLN A 66 7.14 -22.54 34.27
C GLN A 66 6.52 -21.51 33.33
N ILE A 67 7.35 -20.82 32.55
CA ILE A 67 6.88 -20.08 31.39
C ILE A 67 6.44 -21.11 30.36
N GLN A 68 5.16 -21.08 29.99
CA GLN A 68 4.61 -21.95 28.96
C GLN A 68 4.96 -21.42 27.57
N THR A 69 4.84 -20.11 27.37
CA THR A 69 5.15 -19.46 26.10
C THR A 69 5.31 -17.94 26.29
N SER A 70 5.90 -17.27 25.30
CA SER A 70 5.77 -15.83 25.13
C SER A 70 4.89 -15.54 23.91
N VAL A 71 3.80 -14.82 24.14
CA VAL A 71 2.78 -14.53 23.11
C VAL A 71 3.03 -13.14 22.57
N MET A 72 3.02 -12.98 21.25
CA MET A 72 3.15 -11.68 20.61
C MET A 72 1.83 -10.91 20.69
N SER A 73 1.86 -9.66 21.10
CA SER A 73 0.67 -8.80 21.07
C SER A 73 0.30 -8.43 19.63
N GLN A 74 -0.93 -8.76 19.23
CA GLN A 74 -1.51 -8.39 17.92
C GLN A 74 -2.10 -6.99 17.89
N ARG A 75 -2.20 -6.31 19.05
CA ARG A 75 -2.75 -4.95 19.12
C ARG A 75 -1.86 -3.99 18.34
N GLN A 76 -2.44 -3.23 17.42
CA GLN A 76 -1.74 -2.20 16.67
C GLN A 76 -1.12 -1.13 17.59
N GLY A 77 0.06 -0.65 17.23
CA GLY A 77 0.68 0.52 17.84
C GLY A 77 -0.03 1.83 17.45
N ALA A 78 0.36 2.93 18.07
CA ALA A 78 -0.08 4.25 17.63
C ALA A 78 0.52 4.56 16.25
N LEU A 79 -0.23 5.25 15.39
CA LEU A 79 0.25 5.68 14.09
C LEU A 79 0.70 7.14 14.21
N THR A 80 1.95 7.41 13.82
CA THR A 80 2.50 8.77 13.78
C THR A 80 2.78 9.20 12.35
N THR A 81 2.38 10.43 12.02
CA THR A 81 2.64 11.03 10.71
C THR A 81 4.09 11.48 10.64
N THR A 82 4.73 11.26 9.49
CA THR A 82 6.12 11.63 9.20
C THR A 82 6.22 12.47 7.92
N ASP A 83 7.39 13.05 7.66
CA ASP A 83 7.65 13.85 6.45
C ASP A 83 8.17 13.01 5.27
N SER A 84 8.49 11.72 5.49
CA SER A 84 9.07 10.84 4.47
C SER A 84 7.98 10.12 3.69
N THR A 85 8.02 10.25 2.36
CA THR A 85 7.02 9.64 1.46
C THR A 85 7.05 8.11 1.47
N PHE A 86 8.19 7.51 1.81
CA PHE A 86 8.34 6.06 1.86
C PHE A 86 8.19 5.48 3.27
N ASP A 87 7.82 6.30 4.24
CA ASP A 87 7.37 5.81 5.54
C ASP A 87 5.93 5.33 5.39
N LEU A 88 5.75 4.01 5.53
CA LEU A 88 4.47 3.35 5.34
C LEU A 88 3.99 2.74 6.66
N ALA A 89 2.71 2.90 6.96
CA ALA A 89 2.07 2.17 8.04
C ALA A 89 0.95 1.30 7.49
N ILE A 90 0.72 0.13 8.10
CA ILE A 90 -0.40 -0.73 7.76
C ILE A 90 -1.48 -0.50 8.81
N GLU A 91 -2.64 0.00 8.38
CA GLU A 91 -3.86 0.04 9.18
C GLU A 91 -4.59 -1.30 9.08
N GLY A 92 -4.74 -1.98 10.22
CA GLY A 92 -5.26 -3.35 10.26
C GLY A 92 -4.16 -4.42 10.35
N ASN A 93 -4.49 -5.62 9.88
CA ASN A 93 -3.61 -6.78 9.94
C ASN A 93 -2.68 -6.83 8.72
N GLY A 94 -1.61 -7.62 8.79
CA GLY A 94 -0.69 -7.83 7.68
C GLY A 94 0.74 -7.36 7.95
N TRP A 95 1.68 -7.77 7.12
CA TRP A 95 3.11 -7.60 7.35
C TRP A 95 3.81 -7.17 6.06
N PHE A 96 4.74 -6.24 6.16
CA PHE A 96 5.65 -5.95 5.06
C PHE A 96 6.65 -7.10 4.92
N GLY A 97 6.88 -7.57 3.69
CA GLY A 97 7.93 -8.55 3.41
C GLY A 97 9.21 -7.88 2.93
N LEU A 98 10.33 -8.25 3.54
CA LEU A 98 11.67 -7.81 3.17
C LEU A 98 12.53 -8.99 2.80
N GLN A 99 13.26 -8.89 1.70
CA GLN A 99 14.26 -9.85 1.30
C GLN A 99 15.59 -9.51 1.96
N THR A 100 16.11 -10.43 2.77
CA THR A 100 17.44 -10.31 3.37
C THR A 100 18.54 -10.57 2.32
N ALA A 101 19.79 -10.26 2.66
CA ALA A 101 20.94 -10.51 1.79
C ALA A 101 21.08 -11.99 1.38
N ASP A 102 20.62 -12.91 2.23
CA ASP A 102 20.63 -14.36 2.00
C ASP A 102 19.53 -14.81 1.02
N GLY A 103 18.69 -13.88 0.54
CA GLY A 103 17.60 -14.15 -0.39
C GLY A 103 16.31 -14.63 0.26
N THR A 104 16.31 -14.86 1.57
CA THR A 104 15.11 -15.26 2.33
C THR A 104 14.21 -14.05 2.61
N VAL A 105 12.90 -14.28 2.69
CA VAL A 105 11.94 -13.24 3.08
C VAL A 105 11.78 -13.23 4.60
N ALA A 106 11.86 -12.05 5.19
CA ALA A 106 11.52 -11.73 6.56
C ALA A 106 10.31 -10.78 6.55
N TYR A 107 9.53 -10.79 7.63
CA TYR A 107 8.30 -10.03 7.76
C TYR A 107 8.44 -9.00 8.87
N THR A 108 7.92 -7.80 8.69
CA THR A 108 7.95 -6.75 9.72
C THR A 108 6.72 -5.86 9.66
N ARG A 109 6.45 -5.15 10.74
CA ARG A 109 5.49 -4.03 10.78
C ARG A 109 6.19 -2.67 10.70
N ASN A 110 7.52 -2.65 10.75
CA ASN A 110 8.28 -1.43 10.56
C ASN A 110 8.27 -1.03 9.09
N GLY A 111 7.57 0.05 8.75
CA GLY A 111 7.55 0.57 7.38
C GLY A 111 8.43 1.80 7.16
N GLY A 112 9.49 1.97 7.96
CA GLY A 112 10.51 2.97 7.70
C GLY A 112 11.39 2.57 6.52
N PHE A 113 11.01 2.99 5.31
CA PHE A 113 11.72 2.65 4.08
C PHE A 113 12.39 3.86 3.43
N ASN A 114 13.48 3.60 2.72
CA ASN A 114 14.26 4.57 1.97
C ASN A 114 14.71 3.98 0.64
N ILE A 115 15.15 4.83 -0.29
CA ILE A 115 15.68 4.38 -1.57
C ILE A 115 17.21 4.32 -1.50
N ASP A 116 17.79 3.18 -1.88
CA ASP A 116 19.24 3.00 -1.95
C ASP A 116 19.88 3.63 -3.21
N LYS A 117 21.20 3.49 -3.35
CA LYS A 117 21.96 3.99 -4.51
C LYS A 117 21.54 3.30 -5.82
N GLU A 118 21.18 2.03 -5.76
CA GLU A 118 20.73 1.22 -6.91
C GLU A 118 19.24 1.41 -7.23
N ARG A 119 18.58 2.32 -6.50
CA ARG A 119 17.17 2.71 -6.62
C ARG A 119 16.20 1.65 -6.12
N TYR A 120 16.63 0.70 -5.29
CA TYR A 120 15.73 -0.21 -4.61
C TYR A 120 15.14 0.42 -3.35
N LEU A 121 13.89 0.07 -3.06
CA LEU A 121 13.27 0.38 -1.78
C LEU A 121 13.84 -0.57 -0.71
N VAL A 122 14.49 -0.01 0.29
CA VAL A 122 15.17 -0.72 1.38
C VAL A 122 14.72 -0.19 2.74
N ASP A 123 14.84 -0.98 3.79
CA ASP A 123 14.73 -0.49 5.16
C ASP A 123 16.04 0.16 5.66
N TYR A 124 16.01 0.70 6.87
CA TYR A 124 17.21 1.22 7.54
C TYR A 124 18.31 0.17 7.79
N SER A 125 17.98 -1.12 7.75
CA SER A 125 18.93 -2.23 7.85
C SER A 125 19.52 -2.67 6.50
N GLY A 126 19.07 -2.08 5.39
CA GLY A 126 19.52 -2.41 4.02
C GLY A 126 18.88 -3.66 3.41
N GLN A 127 17.80 -4.17 4.00
CA GLN A 127 16.98 -5.24 3.45
C GLN A 127 16.02 -4.69 2.39
N TYR A 128 15.74 -5.47 1.35
CA TYR A 128 14.96 -5.00 0.20
C TYR A 128 13.48 -5.24 0.40
N VAL A 129 12.64 -4.21 0.24
CA VAL A 129 11.18 -4.38 0.28
C VAL A 129 10.71 -5.22 -0.90
N THR A 130 9.90 -6.23 -0.62
CA THR A 130 9.33 -7.13 -1.62
C THR A 130 7.99 -6.63 -2.12
N GLY A 131 7.74 -6.83 -3.41
CA GLY A 131 6.48 -6.50 -4.04
C GLY A 131 6.44 -6.89 -5.51
N THR A 132 5.35 -6.50 -6.17
CA THR A 132 5.14 -6.78 -7.59
C THR A 132 5.49 -5.52 -8.39
N MET A 133 6.38 -5.65 -9.37
CA MET A 133 6.66 -4.57 -10.33
C MET A 133 5.63 -4.60 -11.46
N ALA A 134 5.19 -3.42 -11.93
CA ALA A 134 4.23 -3.33 -13.04
C ALA A 134 4.85 -3.68 -14.41
N ASN A 135 6.17 -3.92 -14.47
CA ASN A 135 6.94 -4.21 -15.69
C ASN A 135 6.71 -3.20 -16.84
N ASN A 136 6.36 -1.98 -16.48
CA ASN A 136 6.09 -0.87 -17.39
C ASN A 136 7.26 0.12 -17.50
N ILE A 137 8.43 -0.24 -16.96
CA ILE A 137 9.63 0.58 -16.99
C ILE A 137 10.72 -0.18 -17.74
N VAL A 138 11.26 0.45 -18.79
CA VAL A 138 12.53 0.00 -19.38
C VAL A 138 13.65 0.75 -18.67
N PHE A 139 14.47 -0.02 -17.96
CA PHE A 139 15.63 0.50 -17.27
C PHE A 139 16.82 0.53 -18.22
N ASN A 140 17.39 1.72 -18.42
CA ASN A 140 18.57 1.89 -19.25
C ASN A 140 19.84 1.70 -18.41
N ALA A 141 20.91 1.19 -19.01
CA ALA A 141 22.19 0.94 -18.32
C ALA A 141 22.77 2.20 -17.68
N ASP A 142 22.48 3.36 -18.27
CA ASP A 142 22.98 4.67 -17.80
C ASP A 142 22.08 5.30 -16.72
N ALA A 143 20.95 4.68 -16.35
CA ALA A 143 19.96 5.15 -15.36
C ALA A 143 19.35 6.56 -15.60
N THR A 144 19.80 7.29 -16.60
CA THR A 144 19.40 8.68 -16.93
C THR A 144 18.24 8.79 -17.90
N ASN A 145 17.86 7.69 -18.56
CA ASN A 145 16.83 7.68 -19.61
C ASN A 145 15.91 6.47 -19.48
N ASN A 146 15.40 6.22 -18.27
CA ASN A 146 14.38 5.20 -18.07
C ASN A 146 13.05 5.73 -18.60
N ARG A 147 12.34 4.89 -19.34
CA ARG A 147 11.10 5.31 -20.00
C ARG A 147 9.97 4.36 -19.65
N LEU A 148 8.79 4.93 -19.50
CA LEU A 148 7.57 4.15 -19.35
C LEU A 148 7.23 3.49 -20.70
N THR A 149 6.89 2.20 -20.69
CA THR A 149 6.42 1.50 -21.89
C THR A 149 4.91 1.53 -22.01
N ASN A 150 4.20 1.45 -20.88
CA ASN A 150 2.74 1.41 -20.81
C ASN A 150 2.24 2.09 -19.54
N VAL A 151 1.00 2.59 -19.59
CA VAL A 151 0.32 3.22 -18.46
C VAL A 151 -0.54 2.19 -17.76
N VAL A 152 -0.39 2.05 -16.45
CA VAL A 152 -1.11 1.09 -15.62
C VAL A 152 -1.85 1.86 -14.53
N SER A 153 -3.16 1.65 -14.41
CA SER A 153 -4.01 2.33 -13.43
C SER A 153 -4.01 1.65 -12.06
N GLU A 154 -3.89 0.33 -12.04
CA GLU A 154 -3.86 -0.51 -10.84
C GLU A 154 -3.02 -1.76 -11.14
N LEU A 155 -2.35 -2.28 -10.13
CA LEU A 155 -1.56 -3.49 -10.21
C LEU A 155 -2.12 -4.55 -9.27
N ASP A 156 -2.22 -5.80 -9.72
CA ASP A 156 -2.48 -6.93 -8.85
C ASP A 156 -1.18 -7.50 -8.29
N LEU A 157 -1.18 -7.89 -7.00
CA LEU A 157 -0.06 -8.65 -6.46
C LEU A 157 0.02 -10.02 -7.14
N GLY A 158 1.24 -10.41 -7.49
CA GLY A 158 1.57 -11.77 -7.91
C GLY A 158 1.36 -12.80 -6.78
N VAL A 159 1.90 -14.01 -6.95
CA VAL A 159 1.89 -15.02 -5.88
C VAL A 159 2.84 -14.62 -4.74
N PRO A 160 2.53 -14.92 -3.46
CA PRO A 160 3.38 -14.55 -2.32
C PRO A 160 4.84 -15.01 -2.43
N THR A 161 5.10 -16.14 -3.09
CA THR A 161 6.44 -16.72 -3.24
C THR A 161 7.27 -16.13 -4.38
N ASN A 162 6.68 -15.31 -5.27
CA ASN A 162 7.36 -14.75 -6.45
C ASN A 162 7.41 -13.22 -6.43
N GLN A 163 7.46 -12.63 -5.23
CA GLN A 163 7.65 -11.19 -5.09
C GLN A 163 9.11 -10.82 -5.37
N THR A 164 9.29 -9.64 -5.95
CA THR A 164 10.60 -9.13 -6.39
C THR A 164 11.00 -7.91 -5.59
N LYS A 165 12.28 -7.53 -5.63
CA LYS A 165 12.76 -6.28 -5.05
C LYS A 165 12.17 -5.09 -5.82
N LEU A 166 11.61 -4.13 -5.12
CA LEU A 166 11.01 -2.95 -5.75
C LEU A 166 12.09 -1.95 -6.15
N ARG A 167 12.16 -1.60 -7.45
CA ARG A 167 13.12 -0.62 -7.98
C ARG A 167 12.41 0.62 -8.55
N LEU A 168 12.71 1.79 -7.98
CA LEU A 168 12.07 3.07 -8.27
C LEU A 168 13.11 4.08 -8.81
N PRO A 169 13.25 4.22 -10.14
CA PRO A 169 14.27 5.09 -10.73
C PRO A 169 14.08 6.57 -10.34
N ASN A 170 15.14 7.36 -10.29
CA ASN A 170 15.06 8.81 -10.02
C ASN A 170 14.61 9.62 -11.23
N MET A 171 14.89 9.12 -12.43
CA MET A 171 14.48 9.70 -13.70
C MET A 171 13.63 8.67 -14.43
N LEU A 172 12.38 9.05 -14.72
CA LEU A 172 11.44 8.26 -15.49
C LEU A 172 10.67 9.21 -16.40
N THR A 173 10.62 8.91 -17.69
CA THR A 173 9.94 9.74 -18.67
C THR A 173 8.64 9.09 -19.12
N TYR A 174 7.56 9.85 -19.06
CA TYR A 174 6.27 9.49 -19.63
C TYR A 174 6.32 9.70 -21.15
N PRO A 175 6.09 8.66 -21.97
CA PRO A 175 6.26 8.77 -23.41
C PRO A 175 5.24 9.72 -24.01
N LYS A 176 5.70 10.64 -24.85
CA LYS A 176 4.81 11.48 -25.64
C LYS A 176 3.93 10.63 -26.54
N LYS A 177 2.66 11.03 -26.63
CA LYS A 177 1.72 10.52 -27.62
C LYS A 177 1.18 11.69 -28.42
N VAL A 178 1.55 11.72 -29.69
CA VAL A 178 1.00 12.69 -30.64
C VAL A 178 -0.52 12.54 -30.66
N THR A 179 -1.23 13.67 -30.73
CA THR A 179 -2.70 13.63 -30.73
C THR A 179 -3.18 13.20 -32.11
N ASP A 180 -3.86 12.06 -32.19
CA ASP A 180 -4.42 11.54 -33.43
C ASP A 180 -5.95 11.72 -33.50
N GLU A 181 -6.60 11.90 -32.35
CA GLU A 181 -8.06 12.01 -32.25
C GLU A 181 -8.48 13.00 -31.17
N VAL A 182 -9.45 13.85 -31.53
CA VAL A 182 -10.18 14.71 -30.59
C VAL A 182 -11.65 14.35 -30.69
N THR A 183 -12.23 14.01 -29.53
CA THR A 183 -13.63 13.63 -29.39
C THR A 183 -14.41 14.77 -28.76
N ILE A 184 -15.46 15.22 -29.42
CA ILE A 184 -16.38 16.25 -28.93
C ILE A 184 -17.76 15.62 -28.77
N THR A 185 -18.33 15.69 -27.57
CA THR A 185 -19.64 15.14 -27.24
C THR A 185 -20.44 16.11 -26.37
N GLY A 186 -21.75 15.89 -26.24
CA GLY A 186 -22.65 16.71 -25.42
C GLY A 186 -23.73 17.41 -26.24
N ASN A 187 -24.42 18.39 -25.65
CA ASN A 187 -25.54 19.10 -26.25
C ASN A 187 -25.17 20.54 -26.67
N LEU A 188 -25.43 20.88 -27.94
CA LEU A 188 -25.24 22.20 -28.53
C LEU A 188 -26.45 23.13 -28.30
N GLY A 189 -27.60 22.56 -27.94
CA GLY A 189 -28.89 23.26 -27.91
C GLY A 189 -29.48 23.47 -29.30
N THR A 190 -30.60 24.20 -29.36
CA THR A 190 -31.31 24.50 -30.62
C THR A 190 -31.23 25.98 -31.02
N ALA A 191 -30.77 26.84 -30.11
CA ALA A 191 -30.60 28.27 -30.31
C ALA A 191 -29.56 28.57 -31.41
N ASP A 192 -29.81 29.64 -32.17
CA ASP A 192 -28.90 30.12 -33.22
C ASP A 192 -27.80 31.00 -32.60
N GLU A 193 -26.92 30.36 -31.84
CA GLU A 193 -25.77 30.99 -31.18
C GLU A 193 -24.48 30.31 -31.63
N GLU A 194 -23.41 31.10 -31.77
CA GLU A 194 -22.10 30.56 -32.08
C GLU A 194 -21.56 29.73 -30.91
N ARG A 195 -21.15 28.50 -31.20
CA ARG A 195 -20.52 27.60 -30.24
C ARG A 195 -19.04 27.48 -30.58
N LYS A 196 -18.17 27.95 -29.68
CA LYS A 196 -16.72 27.81 -29.81
C LYS A 196 -16.22 26.77 -28.84
N PHE A 197 -15.29 25.94 -29.31
CA PHE A 197 -14.57 25.02 -28.47
C PHE A 197 -13.10 25.02 -28.82
N SER A 198 -12.25 24.78 -27.82
CA SER A 198 -10.83 24.64 -28.00
C SER A 198 -10.29 23.46 -27.21
N SER A 199 -9.27 22.81 -27.76
CA SER A 199 -8.48 21.80 -27.05
C SER A 199 -7.03 21.88 -27.50
N THR A 200 -6.12 21.45 -26.62
CA THR A 200 -4.70 21.44 -26.93
C THR A 200 -4.33 20.16 -27.69
N LEU A 201 -3.55 20.27 -28.75
CA LEU A 201 -3.02 19.16 -29.54
C LEU A 201 -1.53 19.04 -29.31
N VAL A 202 -1.05 17.82 -29.12
CA VAL A 202 0.38 17.53 -29.01
C VAL A 202 0.91 17.17 -30.40
N SER A 203 1.89 17.93 -30.88
CA SER A 203 2.53 17.69 -32.19
C SER A 203 3.72 16.73 -32.08
N SER A 204 4.22 16.24 -33.22
CA SER A 204 5.45 15.44 -33.29
C SER A 204 6.71 16.22 -32.89
N ALA A 205 6.69 17.54 -33.08
CA ALA A 205 7.79 18.46 -32.77
C ALA A 205 7.84 18.91 -31.30
N ASP A 206 7.02 18.29 -30.44
CA ASP A 206 6.91 18.59 -29.00
C ASP A 206 6.26 19.96 -28.67
N GLU A 207 5.67 20.60 -29.68
CA GLU A 207 4.88 21.80 -29.49
C GLU A 207 3.43 21.45 -29.11
N VAL A 208 2.90 22.17 -28.12
CA VAL A 208 1.48 22.13 -27.76
C VAL A 208 0.73 23.18 -28.57
N ASN A 209 -0.03 22.70 -29.56
CA ASN A 209 -0.87 23.51 -30.43
C ASN A 209 -2.30 23.56 -29.88
N THR A 210 -3.16 24.41 -30.45
CA THR A 210 -4.58 24.50 -30.08
C THR A 210 -5.45 24.27 -31.31
N VAL A 211 -6.38 23.32 -31.23
CA VAL A 211 -7.49 23.24 -32.17
C VAL A 211 -8.66 24.02 -31.62
N SER A 212 -9.07 25.05 -32.35
CA SER A 212 -10.30 25.79 -32.08
C SER A 212 -11.32 25.44 -33.15
N VAL A 213 -12.50 25.02 -32.75
CA VAL A 213 -13.59 24.77 -33.68
C VAL A 213 -14.77 25.64 -33.32
N THR A 214 -15.28 26.31 -34.34
CA THR A 214 -16.45 27.15 -34.24
C THR A 214 -17.60 26.45 -34.97
N MET A 215 -18.73 26.31 -34.30
CA MET A 215 -19.97 25.81 -34.89
C MET A 215 -21.02 26.92 -34.91
N VAL A 216 -21.69 27.05 -36.05
CA VAL A 216 -22.85 27.93 -36.25
C VAL A 216 -23.97 27.14 -36.89
N LYS A 217 -25.22 27.50 -36.61
CA LYS A 217 -26.36 26.82 -37.23
C LYS A 217 -26.34 27.07 -38.73
N SER A 218 -26.45 26.01 -39.53
CA SER A 218 -26.33 26.16 -40.98
C SER A 218 -27.54 26.91 -41.55
N ALA A 219 -27.31 27.74 -42.57
CA ALA A 219 -28.41 28.35 -43.31
C ALA A 219 -29.27 27.31 -44.04
N THR A 220 -28.69 26.15 -44.38
CA THR A 220 -29.40 25.06 -45.08
C THR A 220 -29.74 23.93 -44.12
N GLN A 221 -31.01 23.84 -43.72
CA GLN A 221 -31.50 22.84 -42.78
C GLN A 221 -32.09 21.61 -43.51
N PRO A 222 -31.90 20.39 -42.98
CA PRO A 222 -32.56 19.20 -43.50
C PRO A 222 -34.08 19.25 -43.27
N THR A 223 -34.84 18.48 -44.03
CA THR A 223 -36.31 18.38 -43.88
C THR A 223 -36.74 17.81 -42.51
N VAL A 224 -35.86 17.06 -41.85
CA VAL A 224 -36.05 16.53 -40.49
C VAL A 224 -34.73 16.67 -39.72
N GLY A 225 -34.79 17.28 -38.54
CA GLY A 225 -33.64 17.49 -37.67
C GLY A 225 -33.02 18.89 -37.81
N SER A 226 -31.71 18.99 -37.58
CA SER A 226 -30.97 20.25 -37.72
C SER A 226 -29.58 20.04 -38.32
N SER A 227 -28.98 21.09 -38.86
CA SER A 227 -27.60 21.10 -39.36
C SER A 227 -26.81 22.26 -38.79
N TRP A 228 -25.53 22.00 -38.52
CA TRP A 228 -24.56 22.95 -37.99
C TRP A 228 -23.30 22.93 -38.85
N ASP A 229 -22.82 24.10 -39.25
CA ASP A 229 -21.56 24.26 -39.96
C ASP A 229 -20.43 24.44 -38.93
N ALA A 230 -19.44 23.56 -39.00
CA ALA A 230 -18.26 23.56 -38.15
C ALA A 230 -17.03 24.02 -38.93
N VAL A 231 -16.22 24.87 -38.33
CA VAL A 231 -14.93 25.32 -38.85
C VAL A 231 -13.87 25.03 -37.80
N ALA A 232 -13.00 24.06 -38.06
CA ALA A 232 -11.84 23.78 -37.22
C ALA A 232 -10.61 24.52 -37.74
N THR A 233 -9.94 25.21 -36.84
CA THR A 233 -8.69 25.93 -37.08
C THR A 233 -7.66 25.41 -36.08
N VAL A 234 -6.53 24.93 -36.58
CA VAL A 234 -5.39 24.51 -35.73
C VAL A 234 -4.37 25.62 -35.74
N THR A 235 -4.04 26.14 -34.56
CA THR A 235 -3.04 27.18 -34.36
C THR A 235 -1.95 26.75 -33.40
N ASN A 236 -0.82 27.46 -33.36
CA ASN A 236 0.14 27.33 -32.27
C ASN A 236 -0.43 27.86 -30.94
N ALA A 237 0.30 27.65 -29.84
CA ALA A 237 -0.07 28.08 -28.49
C ALA A 237 -0.47 29.57 -28.40
N ASP A 238 0.25 30.44 -29.12
CA ASP A 238 0.04 31.90 -29.12
C ASP A 238 -1.00 32.37 -30.15
N GLY A 239 -1.57 31.47 -30.96
CA GLY A 239 -2.55 31.79 -32.00
C GLY A 239 -1.99 32.56 -33.21
N THR A 240 -0.67 32.74 -33.30
CA THR A 240 0.01 33.53 -34.34
C THR A 240 0.23 32.75 -35.64
N VAL A 241 0.33 31.42 -35.57
CA VAL A 241 0.52 30.53 -36.73
C VAL A 241 -0.69 29.62 -36.86
N THR A 242 -1.27 29.55 -38.07
CA THR A 242 -2.33 28.59 -38.40
C THR A 242 -1.76 27.45 -39.22
N PHE A 243 -1.82 26.23 -38.70
CA PHE A 243 -1.33 25.02 -39.36
C PHE A 243 -2.34 24.45 -40.36
N ASP A 244 -3.63 24.49 -40.02
CA ASP A 244 -4.69 24.04 -40.93
C ASP A 244 -6.02 24.70 -40.57
N LYS A 245 -6.89 24.81 -41.57
CA LYS A 245 -8.26 25.27 -41.42
C LYS A 245 -9.17 24.44 -42.32
N LYS A 246 -10.12 23.75 -41.71
CA LYS A 246 -11.09 22.91 -42.41
C LYS A 246 -12.51 23.25 -41.98
N SER A 247 -13.45 23.07 -42.89
CA SER A 247 -14.87 23.20 -42.62
C SER A 247 -15.60 21.91 -42.96
N GLY A 248 -16.71 21.68 -42.28
CA GLY A 248 -17.61 20.56 -42.50
C GLY A 248 -18.97 20.85 -41.92
N THR A 249 -19.96 20.05 -42.30
CA THR A 249 -21.34 20.20 -41.83
C THR A 249 -21.71 18.96 -41.03
N LEU A 250 -22.29 19.18 -39.85
CA LEU A 250 -22.84 18.15 -38.99
C LEU A 250 -24.35 18.14 -39.17
N VAL A 251 -24.91 16.96 -39.37
CA VAL A 251 -26.35 16.75 -39.55
C VAL A 251 -26.87 15.94 -38.39
N PHE A 252 -27.94 16.44 -37.77
CA PHE A 252 -28.65 15.83 -36.66
C PHE A 252 -30.00 15.28 -37.14
N ASP A 253 -30.46 14.19 -36.54
CA ASP A 253 -31.77 13.61 -36.81
C ASP A 253 -32.91 14.38 -36.10
N GLY A 254 -34.17 13.94 -36.31
CA GLY A 254 -35.35 14.57 -35.71
C GLY A 254 -35.42 14.49 -34.18
N ASN A 255 -34.60 13.62 -33.56
CA ASN A 255 -34.47 13.51 -32.11
C ASN A 255 -33.26 14.32 -31.59
N GLY A 256 -32.62 15.12 -32.46
CA GLY A 256 -31.47 15.94 -32.13
C GLY A 256 -30.19 15.14 -31.92
N ARG A 257 -30.06 13.90 -32.43
CA ARG A 257 -28.82 13.11 -32.34
C ARG A 257 -27.98 13.25 -33.59
N ILE A 258 -26.65 13.25 -33.45
CA ILE A 258 -25.77 13.30 -34.62
C ILE A 258 -25.98 12.09 -35.54
N LYS A 259 -26.29 12.37 -36.80
CA LYS A 259 -26.52 11.39 -37.87
C LYS A 259 -25.28 11.20 -38.74
N SER A 260 -24.64 12.31 -39.12
CA SER A 260 -23.44 12.29 -39.96
C SER A 260 -22.63 13.56 -39.78
N SER A 261 -21.33 13.48 -40.02
CA SER A 261 -20.42 14.62 -40.11
C SER A 261 -19.59 14.51 -41.38
N THR A 262 -19.47 15.60 -42.13
CA THR A 262 -18.56 15.70 -43.29
C THR A 262 -17.20 16.30 -42.91
N MET A 263 -16.94 16.49 -41.61
CA MET A 263 -15.72 17.12 -41.14
C MET A 263 -14.48 16.29 -41.50
N PRO A 264 -13.52 16.84 -42.26
CA PRO A 264 -12.28 16.14 -42.55
C PRO A 264 -11.33 16.20 -41.34
N SER A 265 -10.34 15.31 -41.33
CA SER A 265 -9.21 15.41 -40.40
C SER A 265 -8.45 16.73 -40.60
N VAL A 266 -7.96 17.31 -39.52
CA VAL A 266 -7.13 18.53 -39.53
C VAL A 266 -5.66 18.16 -39.40
N SER A 267 -4.77 18.96 -40.01
CA SER A 267 -3.33 18.82 -39.84
C SER A 267 -2.84 19.60 -38.62
N ASN A 268 -2.15 18.91 -37.73
CA ASN A 268 -1.41 19.47 -36.59
C ASN A 268 0.08 19.37 -36.86
N ASP A 269 0.62 20.37 -37.55
CA ASP A 269 2.02 20.42 -37.96
C ASP A 269 2.49 19.12 -38.68
N GLY A 270 1.72 18.70 -39.69
CA GLY A 270 1.99 17.50 -40.48
C GLY A 270 1.34 16.21 -39.96
N ASN A 271 0.90 16.17 -38.70
CA ASN A 271 0.19 15.01 -38.14
C ASN A 271 -1.32 15.10 -38.41
N ARG A 272 -1.96 14.00 -38.79
CA ARG A 272 -3.41 13.97 -39.09
C ARG A 272 -4.20 13.76 -37.80
N VAL A 273 -5.04 14.72 -37.44
CA VAL A 273 -5.95 14.63 -36.29
C VAL A 273 -7.38 14.44 -36.75
N SER A 274 -8.01 13.35 -36.34
CA SER A 274 -9.41 13.08 -36.59
C SER A 274 -10.30 13.82 -35.57
N LEU A 275 -11.36 14.46 -36.05
CA LEU A 275 -12.38 15.09 -35.22
C LEU A 275 -13.58 14.14 -35.12
N ASN A 276 -13.71 13.48 -33.98
CA ASN A 276 -14.80 12.56 -33.69
C ASN A 276 -15.90 13.28 -32.92
N PHE A 277 -17.14 13.18 -33.39
CA PHE A 277 -18.30 13.82 -32.77
C PHE A 277 -19.23 12.81 -32.07
N GLY A 278 -18.73 11.59 -31.85
CA GLY A 278 -19.48 10.45 -31.33
C GLY A 278 -20.58 9.96 -32.26
N LYS A 279 -21.42 9.03 -31.76
CA LYS A 279 -22.53 8.43 -32.51
C LYS A 279 -23.77 8.30 -31.64
N GLY A 280 -24.94 8.55 -32.23
CA GLY A 280 -26.23 8.37 -31.57
C GLY A 280 -26.36 9.24 -30.31
N SER A 281 -26.84 8.67 -29.21
CA SER A 281 -27.07 9.38 -27.93
C SER A 281 -25.80 9.67 -27.13
N ALA A 282 -24.67 9.03 -27.47
CA ALA A 282 -23.38 9.27 -26.82
C ALA A 282 -22.52 10.31 -27.56
N GLY A 283 -22.99 10.79 -28.72
CA GLY A 283 -22.32 11.82 -29.51
C GLY A 283 -22.81 13.23 -29.23
N LEU A 284 -22.49 14.14 -30.15
CA LEU A 284 -23.09 15.47 -30.16
C LEU A 284 -24.61 15.38 -30.36
N GLN A 285 -25.30 16.24 -29.64
CA GLN A 285 -26.75 16.41 -29.67
C GLN A 285 -27.09 17.87 -29.91
N ALA A 286 -28.24 18.11 -30.53
CA ALA A 286 -28.82 19.42 -30.76
C ALA A 286 -30.31 19.34 -30.41
N ASN A 287 -30.61 19.30 -29.11
CA ASN A 287 -31.96 19.27 -28.59
C ASN A 287 -32.14 20.29 -27.45
N ASP A 288 -33.40 20.58 -27.12
CA ASP A 288 -33.78 21.54 -26.08
C ASP A 288 -34.17 20.84 -24.76
N SER A 289 -33.87 19.54 -24.65
CA SER A 289 -34.26 18.70 -23.51
C SER A 289 -33.23 18.71 -22.38
N ALA A 290 -32.06 19.29 -22.63
CA ALA A 290 -30.97 19.43 -21.66
C ALA A 290 -30.25 20.76 -21.87
N ASP A 291 -29.57 21.24 -20.84
CA ASP A 291 -28.73 22.43 -20.94
C ASP A 291 -27.63 22.25 -21.99
N VAL A 292 -27.17 23.37 -22.54
CA VAL A 292 -26.02 23.40 -23.45
C VAL A 292 -24.77 23.09 -22.63
N ALA A 293 -24.26 21.87 -22.80
CA ALA A 293 -23.07 21.39 -22.13
C ALA A 293 -22.34 20.41 -23.03
N PHE A 294 -21.04 20.57 -23.16
CA PHE A 294 -20.21 19.73 -24.03
C PHE A 294 -18.93 19.32 -23.32
N THR A 295 -18.35 18.22 -23.78
CA THR A 295 -17.10 17.66 -23.30
C THR A 295 -16.17 17.46 -24.47
N ILE A 296 -14.93 17.89 -24.31
CA ILE A 296 -13.86 17.65 -25.28
C ILE A 296 -12.81 16.76 -24.64
N ALA A 297 -12.51 15.65 -25.32
CA ALA A 297 -11.48 14.70 -24.92
C ALA A 297 -10.48 14.56 -26.06
N LYS A 298 -9.22 14.28 -25.71
CA LYS A 298 -8.13 14.05 -26.65
C LYS A 298 -7.35 12.82 -26.24
N ASN A 299 -6.72 12.16 -27.21
CA ASN A 299 -5.95 10.93 -26.97
C ASN A 299 -4.43 11.14 -26.87
N GLY A 300 -3.94 12.36 -27.09
CA GLY A 300 -2.52 12.69 -27.04
C GLY A 300 -2.11 13.36 -25.73
N ASN A 301 -0.86 13.12 -25.35
CA ASN A 301 -0.25 13.61 -24.12
C ASN A 301 1.18 14.10 -24.41
N PRO A 302 1.61 15.22 -23.81
CA PRO A 302 2.98 15.68 -23.94
C PRO A 302 3.93 14.71 -23.24
N GLU A 303 5.22 14.81 -23.56
CA GLU A 303 6.27 14.18 -22.76
C GLU A 303 6.21 14.73 -21.33
N GLY A 304 6.57 13.91 -20.35
CA GLY A 304 6.63 14.36 -18.97
C GLY A 304 7.75 13.68 -18.22
N GLU A 305 8.37 14.42 -17.32
CA GLU A 305 9.40 13.92 -16.42
C GLU A 305 8.79 13.58 -15.06
N LEU A 306 9.37 12.57 -14.40
CA LEU A 306 8.98 12.18 -13.06
C LEU A 306 9.14 13.36 -12.09
N SER A 307 8.04 13.76 -11.46
CA SER A 307 8.03 14.76 -10.41
C SER A 307 8.25 14.12 -9.04
N THR A 308 7.44 13.12 -8.69
CA THR A 308 7.54 12.41 -7.41
C THR A 308 6.91 11.02 -7.50
N TYR A 309 7.19 10.19 -6.49
CA TYR A 309 6.41 8.99 -6.20
C TYR A 309 5.39 9.29 -5.10
N GLY A 310 4.32 8.50 -5.05
CA GLY A 310 3.38 8.42 -3.94
C GLY A 310 2.93 6.99 -3.74
N VAL A 311 2.32 6.69 -2.58
CA VAL A 311 1.81 5.34 -2.29
C VAL A 311 0.32 5.42 -1.99
N MET A 312 -0.48 4.73 -2.78
CA MET A 312 -1.92 4.67 -2.59
C MET A 312 -2.29 3.72 -1.43
N GLN A 313 -3.50 3.88 -0.90
CA GLN A 313 -4.03 3.07 0.21
C GLN A 313 -4.07 1.56 -0.08
N ASN A 314 -4.16 1.18 -1.36
CA ASN A 314 -4.12 -0.22 -1.79
C ASN A 314 -2.68 -0.78 -1.91
N GLY A 315 -1.65 0.00 -1.54
CA GLY A 315 -0.24 -0.35 -1.63
C GLY A 315 0.41 -0.11 -2.99
N ASP A 316 -0.31 0.47 -3.96
CA ASP A 316 0.26 0.84 -5.26
C ASP A 316 1.21 2.03 -5.13
N ILE A 317 2.43 1.85 -5.62
CA ILE A 317 3.41 2.90 -5.80
C ILE A 317 3.15 3.56 -7.15
N VAL A 318 2.85 4.85 -7.10
CA VAL A 318 2.45 5.66 -8.25
C VAL A 318 3.56 6.65 -8.58
N ALA A 319 3.94 6.73 -9.84
CA ALA A 319 4.76 7.81 -10.37
C ALA A 319 3.85 8.95 -10.83
N LEU A 320 4.11 10.16 -10.33
CA LEU A 320 3.48 11.39 -10.75
C LEU A 320 4.44 12.18 -11.65
N PHE A 321 3.95 12.67 -12.78
CA PHE A 321 4.74 13.37 -13.77
C PHE A 321 4.34 14.86 -13.83
N ASP A 322 5.27 15.71 -14.26
CA ASP A 322 5.06 17.16 -14.41
C ASP A 322 3.97 17.53 -15.44
N ASN A 323 3.71 16.64 -16.41
CA ASN A 323 2.63 16.75 -17.38
C ASN A 323 1.23 16.44 -16.80
N GLY A 324 1.14 16.17 -15.49
CA GLY A 324 -0.11 15.90 -14.77
C GLY A 324 -0.63 14.47 -14.91
N PHE A 325 0.08 13.61 -15.64
CA PHE A 325 -0.25 12.19 -15.72
C PHE A 325 0.33 11.42 -14.53
N LYS A 326 -0.26 10.25 -14.26
CA LYS A 326 0.21 9.32 -13.23
C LYS A 326 0.08 7.89 -13.73
N THR A 327 0.94 7.02 -13.23
CA THR A 327 0.90 5.57 -13.51
C THR A 327 1.37 4.79 -12.29
N VAL A 328 0.80 3.61 -12.07
CA VAL A 328 1.33 2.65 -11.11
C VAL A 328 2.61 2.05 -11.69
N VAL A 329 3.66 1.94 -10.87
CA VAL A 329 4.97 1.37 -11.25
C VAL A 329 5.30 0.09 -10.48
N ALA A 330 4.75 -0.04 -9.28
CA ALA A 330 4.96 -1.18 -8.40
C ALA A 330 3.84 -1.25 -7.36
N LYS A 331 3.75 -2.37 -6.64
CA LYS A 331 2.86 -2.55 -5.51
C LYS A 331 3.59 -3.25 -4.37
N VAL A 332 3.49 -2.70 -3.16
CA VAL A 332 4.09 -3.27 -1.96
C VAL A 332 3.33 -4.52 -1.56
N ALA A 333 4.04 -5.62 -1.27
CA ALA A 333 3.40 -6.86 -0.83
C ALA A 333 3.10 -6.82 0.67
N ILE A 334 1.83 -7.02 1.01
CA ILE A 334 1.33 -7.12 2.39
C ILE A 334 0.94 -8.58 2.66
N TYR A 335 1.75 -9.24 3.48
CA TYR A 335 1.61 -10.65 3.79
C TYR A 335 0.73 -10.86 5.00
N HIS A 336 -0.08 -11.91 4.96
CA HIS A 336 -0.92 -12.35 6.05
C HIS A 336 -0.58 -13.81 6.38
N PHE A 337 -0.91 -14.22 7.60
CA PHE A 337 -0.68 -15.57 8.09
C PHE A 337 -1.95 -16.07 8.76
N HIS A 338 -2.25 -17.35 8.59
CA HIS A 338 -3.35 -18.00 9.30
C HIS A 338 -3.14 -17.94 10.82
N ASN A 339 -1.89 -18.00 11.26
CA ASN A 339 -1.52 -17.92 12.66
C ASN A 339 -0.28 -17.04 12.88
N GLU A 340 -0.50 -15.75 13.16
CA GLU A 340 0.59 -14.81 13.44
C GLU A 340 1.40 -15.17 14.70
N GLN A 341 0.80 -15.87 15.67
CA GLN A 341 1.52 -16.34 16.86
C GLN A 341 2.55 -17.43 16.55
N GLY A 342 2.42 -18.07 15.38
CA GLY A 342 3.39 -19.04 14.89
C GLY A 342 4.63 -18.40 14.27
N LEU A 343 4.66 -17.07 14.09
CA LEU A 343 5.82 -16.38 13.52
C LEU A 343 7.00 -16.43 14.49
N GLN A 344 8.18 -16.75 13.95
CA GLN A 344 9.41 -16.75 14.72
C GLN A 344 10.06 -15.37 14.66
N ASP A 345 10.24 -14.73 15.81
CA ASP A 345 11.05 -13.51 15.92
C ASP A 345 12.53 -13.84 15.68
N VAL A 346 13.15 -13.13 14.74
CA VAL A 346 14.57 -13.26 14.38
C VAL A 346 15.40 -12.03 14.77
N GLY A 347 14.83 -11.12 15.56
CA GLY A 347 15.48 -9.90 16.05
C GLY A 347 15.21 -8.70 15.16
N ALA A 348 15.53 -7.50 15.67
CA ALA A 348 15.35 -6.22 14.97
C ALA A 348 13.93 -5.99 14.40
N SER A 349 12.90 -6.48 15.09
CA SER A 349 11.50 -6.44 14.66
C SER A 349 11.21 -7.21 13.36
N PHE A 350 12.04 -8.20 13.03
CA PHE A 350 11.82 -9.13 11.92
C PHE A 350 11.26 -10.47 12.41
N TYR A 351 10.39 -11.03 11.59
CA TYR A 351 9.72 -12.30 11.81
C TYR A 351 9.93 -13.22 10.62
N ARG A 352 9.95 -14.53 10.86
CA ARG A 352 9.98 -15.55 9.82
C ARG A 352 8.80 -16.49 9.98
N ASP A 353 8.31 -16.97 8.86
CA ASP A 353 7.30 -18.01 8.83
C ASP A 353 7.85 -19.33 9.37
N THR A 354 6.97 -20.10 9.99
CA THR A 354 7.25 -21.44 10.50
C THR A 354 6.14 -22.38 10.09
N THR A 355 6.33 -23.68 10.32
CA THR A 355 5.26 -24.66 10.16
C THR A 355 4.02 -24.33 11.01
N ALA A 356 4.19 -23.62 12.13
CA ALA A 356 3.09 -23.24 13.01
C ALA A 356 2.35 -21.97 12.55
N SER A 357 3.00 -21.06 11.80
CA SER A 357 2.31 -19.89 11.21
C SER A 357 1.53 -20.24 9.96
N GLY A 358 1.95 -21.30 9.27
CA GLY A 358 1.55 -21.59 7.91
C GLY A 358 2.32 -20.75 6.90
N GLU A 359 2.04 -20.99 5.62
CA GLU A 359 2.63 -20.26 4.51
C GLU A 359 2.11 -18.83 4.43
N PRO A 360 2.92 -17.88 3.91
CA PRO A 360 2.50 -16.51 3.67
C PRO A 360 1.39 -16.45 2.61
N ILE A 361 0.32 -15.72 2.91
CA ILE A 361 -0.82 -15.53 2.02
C ILE A 361 -1.11 -14.06 1.75
N PHE A 362 -1.77 -13.78 0.63
CA PHE A 362 -2.43 -12.50 0.39
C PHE A 362 -3.93 -12.73 0.50
N TYR A 363 -4.62 -11.90 1.29
CA TYR A 363 -6.07 -12.00 1.36
C TYR A 363 -6.68 -11.66 0.01
N ARG A 364 -7.54 -12.57 -0.43
CA ARG A 364 -8.36 -12.44 -1.62
C ARG A 364 -9.80 -12.68 -1.24
N ASP A 365 -10.72 -11.99 -1.88
CA ASP A 365 -12.15 -12.19 -1.69
C ASP A 365 -12.61 -13.48 -2.38
N ASP A 366 -13.91 -13.79 -2.23
CA ASP A 366 -14.52 -14.97 -2.84
C ASP A 366 -14.47 -14.93 -4.39
N ALA A 367 -14.22 -13.75 -4.99
CA ALA A 367 -14.03 -13.56 -6.43
C ALA A 367 -12.54 -13.71 -6.85
N GLY A 368 -11.61 -13.84 -5.89
CA GLY A 368 -10.18 -13.95 -6.11
C GLY A 368 -9.45 -12.61 -6.24
N GLU A 369 -10.12 -11.48 -6.04
CA GLU A 369 -9.53 -10.13 -6.01
C GLU A 369 -8.86 -9.87 -4.67
N LEU A 370 -7.78 -9.11 -4.62
CA LEU A 370 -7.11 -8.81 -3.35
C LEU A 370 -8.01 -7.98 -2.43
N ILE A 371 -8.21 -8.44 -1.19
CA ILE A 371 -8.85 -7.64 -0.15
C ILE A 371 -7.81 -6.62 0.34
N THR A 372 -7.85 -5.43 -0.23
CA THR A 372 -6.98 -4.30 0.13
C THR A 372 -7.48 -3.54 1.37
N THR A 373 -8.68 -3.86 1.88
CA THR A 373 -9.36 -3.15 2.96
C THR A 373 -8.96 -3.56 4.37
N GLU A 374 -8.31 -4.72 4.58
CA GLU A 374 -7.86 -5.16 5.93
C GLU A 374 -6.39 -4.83 6.25
N GLY A 375 -5.72 -4.11 5.34
CA GLY A 375 -4.33 -3.67 5.47
C GLY A 375 -4.08 -2.39 4.67
N LEU A 376 -4.86 -1.33 4.96
CA LEU A 376 -4.72 -0.06 4.24
C LEU A 376 -3.33 0.49 4.49
N VAL A 377 -2.62 0.80 3.40
CA VAL A 377 -1.29 1.41 3.48
C VAL A 377 -1.46 2.91 3.64
N LEU A 378 -1.02 3.45 4.77
CA LEU A 378 -0.93 4.88 4.97
C LEU A 378 0.47 5.34 4.58
N GLU A 379 0.54 6.23 3.60
CA GLU A 379 1.79 6.95 3.30
C GLU A 379 2.10 7.99 4.37
N HIS A 380 3.36 8.41 4.46
CA HIS A 380 3.82 9.41 5.43
C HIS A 380 3.47 9.05 6.88
N SER A 381 3.52 7.77 7.21
CA SER A 381 3.10 7.26 8.53
C SER A 381 3.96 6.10 8.99
N LEU A 382 4.22 6.03 10.29
CA LEU A 382 4.88 4.89 10.94
C LEU A 382 4.02 4.33 12.07
N GLU A 383 4.00 3.02 12.20
CA GLU A 383 3.44 2.35 13.38
C GLU A 383 4.47 2.37 14.51
N GLU A 384 4.14 2.94 15.66
CA GLU A 384 4.96 2.89 16.87
C GLU A 384 4.90 1.52 17.55
N SER A 385 5.75 1.31 18.54
CA SER A 385 5.67 0.12 19.38
C SER A 385 4.32 0.03 20.09
N ASN A 386 3.74 -1.17 20.16
CA ASN A 386 2.46 -1.37 20.87
C ASN A 386 2.61 -1.55 22.39
N ILE A 387 3.81 -1.29 22.93
CA ILE A 387 4.15 -1.41 24.34
C ILE A 387 3.57 -0.24 25.14
N ASP A 388 2.89 -0.57 26.24
CA ASP A 388 2.59 0.38 27.30
C ASP A 388 3.70 0.34 28.35
N ASN A 389 4.54 1.38 28.36
CA ASN A 389 5.67 1.50 29.27
C ASN A 389 5.24 1.52 30.74
N ALA A 390 4.10 2.11 31.08
CA ALA A 390 3.62 2.15 32.47
C ALA A 390 3.25 0.74 32.95
N THR A 391 2.53 0.00 32.11
CA THR A 391 2.16 -1.40 32.38
C THR A 391 3.39 -2.30 32.42
N ALA A 392 4.36 -2.10 31.52
CA ALA A 392 5.60 -2.88 31.47
C ALA A 392 6.47 -2.65 32.73
N LEU A 393 6.64 -1.40 33.17
CA LEU A 393 7.41 -1.07 34.37
C LEU A 393 6.75 -1.60 35.65
N SER A 394 5.42 -1.52 35.74
CA SER A 394 4.66 -2.12 36.85
C SER A 394 4.86 -3.64 36.89
N SER A 395 4.72 -4.31 35.74
CA SER A 395 4.94 -5.75 35.60
C SER A 395 6.37 -6.14 35.99
N LEU A 396 7.37 -5.33 35.59
CA LEU A 396 8.76 -5.53 35.98
C LEU A 396 8.94 -5.46 37.50
N MET A 397 8.34 -4.48 38.18
CA MET A 397 8.40 -4.37 39.65
C MET A 397 7.74 -5.58 40.35
N ILE A 398 6.63 -6.08 39.81
CA ILE A 398 5.95 -7.28 40.33
C ILE A 398 6.85 -8.51 40.17
N LEU A 399 7.44 -8.70 38.98
CA LEU A 399 8.32 -9.82 38.68
C LEU A 399 9.61 -9.78 39.50
N GLN A 400 10.20 -8.59 39.72
CA GLN A 400 11.35 -8.40 40.61
C GLN A 400 11.02 -8.79 42.06
N LYS A 401 9.88 -8.34 42.59
CA LYS A 401 9.42 -8.75 43.94
C LYS A 401 9.17 -10.25 44.04
N ALA A 402 8.64 -10.87 42.98
CA ALA A 402 8.41 -12.31 42.93
C ALA A 402 9.72 -13.13 42.86
N PHE A 403 10.71 -12.63 42.11
CA PHE A 403 12.07 -13.17 42.11
C PHE A 403 12.74 -13.07 43.49
N ASP A 404 12.63 -11.91 44.16
CA ASP A 404 13.16 -11.69 45.50
C ASP A 404 12.47 -12.58 46.56
N ALA A 405 11.16 -12.80 46.42
CA ALA A 405 10.42 -13.73 47.28
C ALA A 405 10.89 -15.17 47.08
N SER A 406 11.05 -15.61 45.84
CA SER A 406 11.57 -16.96 45.50
C SER A 406 13.00 -17.15 46.02
N SER A 407 13.85 -16.13 45.90
CA SER A 407 15.23 -16.13 46.40
C SER A 407 15.29 -16.20 47.93
N ARG A 408 14.40 -15.51 48.63
CA ARG A 408 14.28 -15.61 50.10
C ARG A 408 13.79 -16.98 50.55
N ALA A 409 12.83 -17.59 49.84
CA ALA A 409 12.38 -18.94 50.12
C ALA A 409 13.51 -19.98 49.94
N LEU A 410 14.35 -19.80 48.92
CA LEU A 410 15.53 -20.63 48.71
C LEU A 410 16.54 -20.50 49.86
N LYS A 411 16.83 -19.28 50.32
CA LYS A 411 17.69 -19.05 51.49
C LYS A 411 17.15 -19.68 52.77
N ALA A 412 15.85 -19.50 53.04
CA ALA A 412 15.22 -20.12 54.21
C ALA A 412 15.30 -21.65 54.15
N GLY A 413 15.13 -22.24 52.97
CA GLY A 413 15.33 -23.69 52.78
C GLY A 413 16.76 -24.14 53.04
N ASP A 414 17.77 -23.38 52.58
CA ASP A 414 19.18 -23.65 52.83
C ASP A 414 19.53 -23.55 54.32
N ASP A 415 19.03 -22.52 55.01
CA ASP A 415 19.21 -22.34 56.45
C ASP A 415 18.59 -23.50 57.25
N MET A 416 17.41 -23.99 56.86
CA MET A 416 16.77 -25.17 57.47
C MET A 416 17.59 -26.45 57.25
N ILE A 417 18.18 -26.64 56.06
CA ILE A 417 19.04 -27.79 55.77
C ILE A 417 20.31 -27.73 56.63
N LYS A 418 20.95 -26.56 56.72
CA LYS A 418 22.12 -26.34 57.58
C LYS A 418 21.80 -26.63 59.04
N GLN A 419 20.65 -26.16 59.54
CA GLN A 419 20.22 -26.42 60.90
C GLN A 419 19.97 -27.90 61.15
N ALA A 420 19.31 -28.61 60.23
CA ALA A 420 19.10 -30.06 60.35
C ALA A 420 20.43 -30.85 60.35
N LEU A 421 21.37 -30.50 59.48
CA LEU A 421 22.71 -31.10 59.46
C LEU A 421 23.48 -30.86 60.76
N SER A 422 23.31 -29.69 61.39
CA SER A 422 23.93 -29.36 62.68
C SER A 422 23.28 -30.03 63.88
N MET A 423 22.11 -30.66 63.72
CA MET A 423 21.41 -31.40 64.77
C MET A 423 21.72 -32.91 64.76
N ASP A 424 22.26 -33.44 63.65
CA ASP A 424 22.72 -34.84 63.50
C ASP A 424 24.23 -35.01 63.76
N ALA A 425 24.92 -33.95 64.16
CA ALA A 425 26.32 -33.94 64.63
C ALA A 425 26.37 -33.60 66.13
#